data_AF-A0A1H9KLK9-F1
#
_entry.id   AF-A0A1H9KLK9-F1
#
_cell.length_a   1.000
_cell.length_b   1.000
_cell.length_c   1.000
_cell.angle_alpha   90.00
_cell.angle_beta   90.00
_cell.angle_gamma   90.00
#
_symmetry.space_group_name_H-M   'P 1'
#
loop_
_entity.id
_entity.type
_entity.pdbx_description
1 polymer ?
#
loop_
_entity_poly.entity_id
_entity_poly.type
_entity_poly.pdbx_seq_one_letter_code
_entity_poly.pdbx_strand_id
1 'polypeptide(L)'
;MPVASQNNEDGIVELLYGLDSMGWTTTEPQWNIQQSSANWHGTGAREFVEALRAWKNREDTLENAHHTEQVTYFDTCQAGGFYTLTASIASHRSRAVYDCRLFFQLPGVPVDLQPIQHLFEQVDAATFSYFRPLNSPAVVRHHPELKAPLETVGYVVSHSELDLPDCDGAPEEWVTGLVVRNPHRGENRRSASDEWPGRVAESELLICALRSHRQLHEPKETYHLCSWEYARTSDALALRPVADW
;
A
#
# COMPACT_ATOMS: atom_id res chain seq x y z
N MET A 1 21.44 -16.71 -17.48
CA MET A 1 20.41 -16.56 -18.51
C MET A 1 19.66 -15.28 -18.18
N PRO A 2 19.54 -14.29 -19.09
CA PRO A 2 18.77 -13.09 -18.78
C PRO A 2 17.29 -13.42 -18.97
N VAL A 3 16.50 -13.19 -17.93
CA VAL A 3 15.03 -13.19 -18.02
C VAL A 3 14.67 -11.85 -18.67
N ALA A 4 14.07 -11.89 -19.86
CA ALA A 4 13.48 -10.70 -20.43
C ALA A 4 12.39 -10.25 -19.47
N SER A 5 12.51 -9.06 -18.87
CA SER A 5 11.43 -8.47 -18.08
C SER A 5 10.18 -8.48 -18.95
N GLN A 6 9.21 -9.30 -18.58
CA GLN A 6 8.01 -9.43 -19.38
C GLN A 6 7.26 -8.10 -19.27
N ASN A 7 6.94 -7.46 -20.39
CA ASN A 7 6.12 -6.23 -20.43
C ASN A 7 4.64 -6.53 -20.12
N ASN A 8 4.39 -7.36 -19.13
CA ASN A 8 3.08 -7.79 -18.67
C ASN A 8 3.06 -7.87 -17.13
N GLU A 9 1.94 -8.31 -16.56
CA GLU A 9 1.79 -8.43 -15.10
C GLU A 9 2.79 -9.37 -14.43
N ASP A 10 3.32 -10.39 -15.13
CA ASP A 10 4.33 -11.29 -14.57
C ASP A 10 5.66 -10.55 -14.32
N GLY A 11 6.01 -9.55 -15.13
CA GLY A 11 7.17 -8.69 -14.86
C GLY A 11 7.04 -7.88 -13.57
N ILE A 12 5.82 -7.47 -13.20
CA ILE A 12 5.55 -6.80 -11.91
C ILE A 12 5.72 -7.80 -10.77
N VAL A 13 5.24 -9.04 -10.94
CA VAL A 13 5.39 -10.11 -9.96
C VAL A 13 6.87 -10.46 -9.74
N GLU A 14 7.63 -10.61 -10.82
CA GLU A 14 9.09 -10.84 -10.77
C GLU A 14 9.83 -9.69 -10.06
N LEU A 15 9.43 -8.44 -10.31
CA LEU A 15 9.98 -7.28 -9.63
C LEU A 15 9.75 -7.33 -8.11
N LEU A 16 8.53 -7.70 -7.67
CA LEU A 16 8.22 -7.86 -6.25
C LEU A 16 9.00 -9.00 -5.59
N TYR A 17 9.18 -10.12 -6.28
CA TYR A 17 10.05 -11.20 -5.81
C TYR A 17 11.51 -10.76 -5.70
N GLY A 18 12.00 -9.95 -6.65
CA GLY A 18 13.32 -9.34 -6.57
C GLY A 18 13.46 -8.49 -5.30
N LEU A 19 12.49 -7.62 -5.03
CA LEU A 19 12.47 -6.78 -3.82
C LEU A 19 12.44 -7.59 -2.54
N ASP A 20 11.61 -8.63 -2.49
CA ASP A 20 11.54 -9.55 -1.35
C ASP A 20 12.88 -10.27 -1.13
N SER A 21 13.51 -10.80 -2.18
CA SER A 21 14.79 -11.50 -2.10
C SER A 21 15.95 -10.65 -1.57
N MET A 22 15.84 -9.33 -1.69
CA MET A 22 16.81 -8.36 -1.14
C MET A 22 16.48 -7.93 0.29
N GLY A 23 15.39 -8.43 0.88
CA GLY A 23 14.91 -8.08 2.22
C GLY A 23 14.22 -6.71 2.27
N TRP A 24 13.68 -6.24 1.15
CA TRP A 24 13.10 -4.90 1.03
C TRP A 24 11.59 -4.87 1.21
N THR A 25 10.96 -6.04 1.21
CA THR A 25 9.52 -6.21 1.42
C THR A 25 9.24 -6.51 2.90
N THR A 26 8.14 -5.99 3.43
CA THR A 26 7.61 -6.36 4.74
C THR A 26 6.46 -7.34 4.60
N THR A 27 5.94 -7.82 5.73
CA THR A 27 4.79 -8.72 5.76
C THR A 27 3.46 -8.02 5.45
N GLU A 28 3.40 -6.68 5.53
CA GLU A 28 2.15 -5.92 5.43
C GLU A 28 2.22 -4.77 4.40
N PRO A 29 2.66 -5.02 3.14
CA PRO A 29 2.57 -4.02 2.10
C PRO A 29 1.11 -3.66 1.84
N GLN A 30 0.88 -2.48 1.27
CA GLN A 30 -0.45 -1.99 0.92
C GLN A 30 -0.54 -1.75 -0.57
N TRP A 31 -1.72 -2.00 -1.15
CA TRP A 31 -1.92 -1.82 -2.57
C TRP A 31 -3.29 -1.26 -2.90
N ASN A 32 -3.36 -0.61 -4.06
CA ASN A 32 -4.57 -0.10 -4.68
C ASN A 32 -4.55 -0.45 -6.17
N ILE A 33 -5.68 -0.95 -6.67
CA ILE A 33 -5.96 -1.07 -8.10
C ILE A 33 -7.14 -0.17 -8.39
N GLN A 34 -7.04 0.66 -9.42
CA GLN A 34 -8.09 1.58 -9.84
C GLN A 34 -8.45 1.32 -11.29
N GLN A 35 -9.75 1.26 -11.57
CA GLN A 35 -10.29 1.19 -12.93
C GLN A 35 -11.58 1.98 -12.99
N SER A 36 -11.69 2.91 -13.95
CA SER A 36 -12.85 3.80 -14.04
C SER A 36 -13.06 4.55 -12.71
N SER A 37 -14.26 4.44 -12.12
CA SER A 37 -14.62 5.02 -10.82
C SER A 37 -14.45 4.06 -9.64
N ALA A 38 -13.96 2.84 -9.87
CA ALA A 38 -13.80 1.83 -8.83
C ALA A 38 -12.35 1.76 -8.34
N ASN A 39 -12.20 1.50 -7.05
CA ASN A 39 -10.92 1.26 -6.40
C ASN A 39 -11.02 -0.04 -5.59
N TRP A 40 -9.98 -0.84 -5.64
CA TRP A 40 -9.81 -2.05 -4.85
C TRP A 40 -8.53 -1.90 -4.05
N HIS A 41 -8.66 -2.02 -2.74
CA HIS A 41 -7.55 -1.88 -1.81
C HIS A 41 -7.29 -3.21 -1.13
N GLY A 42 -6.05 -3.42 -0.72
CA GLY A 42 -5.72 -4.55 0.13
C GLY A 42 -4.36 -4.41 0.76
N THR A 43 -4.00 -5.44 1.52
CA THR A 43 -2.71 -5.59 2.18
C THR A 43 -2.15 -6.97 1.89
N GLY A 44 -0.83 -7.09 1.89
CA GLY A 44 -0.11 -8.33 1.61
C GLY A 44 0.32 -8.47 0.15
N ALA A 45 1.54 -8.94 -0.06
CA ALA A 45 2.14 -9.11 -1.39
C ALA A 45 1.47 -10.25 -2.16
N ARG A 46 1.12 -11.35 -1.47
CA ARG A 46 0.41 -12.49 -2.08
C ARG A 46 -0.98 -12.06 -2.56
N GLU A 47 -1.71 -11.38 -1.70
CA GLU A 47 -3.06 -10.87 -1.96
C GLU A 47 -3.03 -9.87 -3.12
N PHE A 48 -1.97 -9.07 -3.23
CA PHE A 48 -1.76 -8.20 -4.39
C PHE A 48 -1.59 -8.98 -5.69
N VAL A 49 -0.76 -10.02 -5.72
CA VAL A 49 -0.55 -10.86 -6.91
C VAL A 49 -1.83 -11.59 -7.31
N GLU A 50 -2.57 -12.11 -6.33
CA GLU A 50 -3.87 -12.72 -6.54
C GLU A 50 -4.87 -11.72 -7.11
N ALA A 51 -4.90 -10.50 -6.56
CA ALA A 51 -5.71 -9.41 -7.09
C ALA A 51 -5.30 -9.10 -8.54
N LEU A 52 -4.03 -8.85 -8.85
CA LEU A 52 -3.58 -8.57 -10.22
C LEU A 52 -4.11 -9.60 -11.23
N ARG A 53 -4.01 -10.89 -10.89
CA ARG A 53 -4.48 -12.02 -11.73
C ARG A 53 -6.00 -12.13 -11.82
N ALA A 54 -6.72 -11.71 -10.79
CA ALA A 54 -8.19 -11.71 -10.73
C ALA A 54 -8.85 -10.51 -11.45
N TRP A 55 -8.15 -9.87 -12.39
CA TRP A 55 -8.64 -8.67 -13.10
C TRP A 55 -10.00 -8.85 -13.78
N LYS A 56 -10.31 -10.04 -14.32
CA LYS A 56 -11.62 -10.32 -14.93
C LYS A 56 -12.77 -10.23 -13.92
N ASN A 57 -12.56 -10.75 -12.72
CA ASN A 57 -13.57 -10.70 -11.67
C ASN A 57 -13.88 -9.25 -11.29
N ARG A 58 -12.89 -8.35 -11.35
CA ARG A 58 -13.10 -6.91 -11.16
C ARG A 58 -13.81 -6.28 -12.34
N GLU A 59 -13.36 -6.57 -13.55
CA GLU A 59 -13.97 -6.05 -14.78
C GLU A 59 -15.47 -6.37 -14.85
N ASP A 60 -15.86 -7.60 -14.51
CA ASP A 60 -17.25 -8.07 -14.50
C ASP A 60 -18.14 -7.33 -13.49
N THR A 61 -17.56 -6.68 -12.48
CA THR A 61 -18.30 -5.84 -11.51
C THR A 61 -18.53 -4.42 -11.97
N LEU A 62 -17.94 -4.00 -13.10
CA LEU A 62 -18.05 -2.64 -13.63
C LEU A 62 -19.10 -2.55 -14.73
N GLU A 63 -19.95 -1.52 -14.64
CA GLU A 63 -20.87 -1.20 -15.74
C GLU A 63 -20.13 -0.70 -16.99
N ASN A 64 -19.02 0.02 -16.80
CA ASN A 64 -18.18 0.57 -17.87
C ASN A 64 -16.70 0.42 -17.53
N ALA A 65 -16.15 -0.75 -17.84
CA ALA A 65 -14.72 -1.01 -17.70
C ALA A 65 -13.91 -0.29 -18.78
N HIS A 66 -12.92 0.51 -18.38
CA HIS A 66 -11.88 1.00 -19.29
C HIS A 66 -10.87 -0.11 -19.61
N HIS A 67 -10.15 0.01 -20.73
CA HIS A 67 -9.14 -0.96 -21.16
C HIS A 67 -7.83 -0.91 -20.35
N THR A 68 -7.76 -0.14 -19.27
CA THR A 68 -6.55 0.04 -18.47
C THR A 68 -6.88 0.14 -16.97
N GLU A 69 -6.11 -0.57 -16.16
CA GLU A 69 -6.03 -0.45 -14.71
C GLU A 69 -4.81 0.39 -14.31
N GLN A 70 -4.98 1.23 -13.29
CA GLN A 70 -3.89 1.89 -12.59
C GLN A 70 -3.61 1.11 -11.31
N VAL A 71 -2.34 0.78 -11.08
CA VAL A 71 -1.90 -0.03 -9.95
C VAL A 71 -0.92 0.77 -9.13
N THR A 72 -1.09 0.73 -7.81
CA THR A 72 -0.16 1.30 -6.84
C THR A 72 0.10 0.25 -5.76
N TYR A 73 1.37 0.02 -5.46
CA TYR A 73 1.83 -0.83 -4.37
C TYR A 73 2.79 0.00 -3.52
N PHE A 74 2.69 -0.13 -2.20
CA PHE A 74 3.46 0.61 -1.22
C PHE A 74 3.97 -0.35 -0.17
N ASP A 75 5.23 -0.18 0.22
CA ASP A 75 5.81 -0.90 1.34
C ASP A 75 6.93 -0.09 2.00
N THR A 76 7.22 -0.42 3.25
CA THR A 76 8.33 0.15 4.01
C THR A 76 9.57 -0.73 3.87
N CYS A 77 10.77 -0.14 3.98
CA CYS A 77 11.99 -0.96 4.01
C CYS A 77 12.36 -1.26 5.46
N GLN A 78 12.88 -2.46 5.77
CA GLN A 78 13.25 -2.86 7.13
C GLN A 78 14.30 -1.93 7.77
N ALA A 79 15.25 -1.43 6.98
CA ALA A 79 16.27 -0.48 7.42
C ALA A 79 15.74 0.96 7.59
N GLY A 80 14.44 1.19 7.38
CA GLY A 80 13.78 2.49 7.32
C GLY A 80 13.57 2.97 5.89
N GLY A 81 12.70 3.97 5.72
CA GLY A 81 12.26 4.43 4.40
C GLY A 81 11.09 3.61 3.84
N PHE A 82 10.75 3.86 2.58
CA PHE A 82 9.67 3.18 1.88
C PHE A 82 9.89 3.19 0.37
N TYR A 83 9.11 2.39 -0.35
CA TYR A 83 9.00 2.46 -1.78
C TYR A 83 7.56 2.42 -2.26
N THR A 84 7.35 2.89 -3.48
CA THR A 84 6.09 2.73 -4.20
C THR A 84 6.38 2.18 -5.58
N LEU A 85 5.58 1.20 -5.99
CA LEU A 85 5.48 0.76 -7.38
C LEU A 85 4.16 1.28 -7.94
N THR A 86 4.22 2.03 -9.03
CA THR A 86 3.03 2.42 -9.80
C THR A 86 3.09 1.82 -11.19
N ALA A 87 1.96 1.36 -11.72
CA ALA A 87 1.91 0.80 -13.07
C ALA A 87 0.57 1.05 -13.77
N SER A 88 0.61 1.19 -15.09
CA SER A 88 -0.56 1.17 -15.97
C SER A 88 -0.62 -0.17 -16.72
N ILE A 89 -1.65 -0.96 -16.48
CA ILE A 89 -1.77 -2.33 -17.01
C ILE A 89 -3.02 -2.44 -17.89
N ALA A 90 -2.91 -3.11 -19.03
CA ALA A 90 -4.06 -3.35 -19.90
C ALA A 90 -5.09 -4.30 -19.25
N SER A 91 -6.37 -3.97 -19.34
CA SER A 91 -7.50 -4.81 -18.90
C SER A 91 -7.95 -5.76 -20.02
N HIS A 92 -7.00 -6.47 -20.63
CA HIS A 92 -7.30 -7.52 -21.60
C HIS A 92 -6.25 -8.64 -21.54
N ARG A 93 -6.44 -9.71 -22.31
CA ARG A 93 -5.68 -10.96 -22.19
C ARG A 93 -4.16 -10.85 -22.22
N SER A 94 -3.58 -9.84 -22.86
CA SER A 94 -2.12 -9.70 -22.91
C SER A 94 -1.54 -9.06 -21.64
N ARG A 95 -2.39 -8.45 -20.80
CA ARG A 95 -2.02 -7.74 -19.57
C ARG A 95 -0.79 -6.86 -19.74
N ALA A 96 -0.70 -6.20 -20.89
CA ALA A 96 0.47 -5.43 -21.26
C ALA A 96 0.67 -4.28 -20.27
N VAL A 97 1.90 -4.10 -19.79
CA VAL A 97 2.28 -3.00 -18.89
C VAL A 97 2.79 -1.85 -19.76
N TYR A 98 2.11 -0.71 -19.69
CA TYR A 98 2.43 0.48 -20.51
C TYR A 98 3.46 1.40 -19.84
N ASP A 99 3.40 1.49 -18.52
CA ASP A 99 4.28 2.30 -17.68
C ASP A 99 4.40 1.57 -16.34
N CYS A 100 5.61 1.45 -15.81
CA CYS A 100 5.87 0.91 -14.48
C CYS A 100 7.00 1.71 -13.86
N ARG A 101 6.77 2.26 -12.67
CA ARG A 101 7.72 3.11 -11.96
C ARG A 101 7.91 2.57 -10.57
N LEU A 102 9.16 2.37 -10.19
CA LEU A 102 9.56 2.04 -8.84
C LEU A 102 10.29 3.24 -8.25
N PHE A 103 9.75 3.77 -7.15
CA PHE A 103 10.29 4.93 -6.46
C PHE A 103 10.70 4.55 -5.05
N PHE A 104 11.89 5.01 -4.63
CA PHE A 104 12.42 4.79 -3.29
C PHE A 104 12.58 6.10 -2.54
N GLN A 105 12.24 6.06 -1.25
CA GLN A 105 12.60 7.08 -0.28
C GLN A 105 13.32 6.43 0.90
N LEU A 106 14.63 6.68 0.99
CA LEU A 106 15.52 5.98 1.93
C LEU A 106 15.82 6.85 3.16
N PRO A 107 16.14 6.25 4.32
CA PRO A 107 16.16 6.93 5.63
C PRO A 107 17.36 7.87 5.85
N GLY A 108 18.22 8.07 4.85
CA GLY A 108 19.35 9.00 4.88
C GLY A 108 20.73 8.32 4.93
N VAL A 109 21.79 9.10 4.72
CA VAL A 109 23.17 8.61 4.54
C VAL A 109 23.77 8.12 5.87
N PRO A 110 24.50 6.98 5.88
CA PRO A 110 24.84 6.15 4.74
C PRO A 110 23.74 5.14 4.37
N VAL A 111 23.36 5.12 3.10
CA VAL A 111 22.51 4.06 2.53
C VAL A 111 23.38 3.20 1.62
N ASP A 112 23.33 1.89 1.81
CA ASP A 112 23.90 0.95 0.84
C ASP A 112 23.02 0.91 -0.41
N LEU A 113 23.59 1.32 -1.54
CA LEU A 113 22.90 1.34 -2.83
C LEU A 113 23.16 0.06 -3.65
N GLN A 114 24.00 -0.87 -3.17
CA GLN A 114 24.31 -2.11 -3.90
C GLN A 114 23.05 -2.94 -4.23
N PRO A 115 22.08 -3.15 -3.30
CA PRO A 115 20.87 -3.90 -3.63
C PRO A 115 20.07 -3.26 -4.76
N ILE A 116 19.98 -1.92 -4.75
CA ILE A 116 19.28 -1.14 -5.79
C ILE A 116 19.97 -1.31 -7.14
N GLN A 117 21.29 -1.19 -7.17
CA GLN A 117 22.07 -1.36 -8.39
C GLN A 117 21.87 -2.75 -8.96
N HIS A 118 21.86 -3.78 -8.11
CA HIS A 118 21.62 -5.15 -8.54
C HIS A 118 20.21 -5.35 -9.09
N LEU A 119 19.18 -4.76 -8.46
CA LEU A 119 17.81 -4.77 -8.98
C LEU A 119 17.74 -4.18 -10.40
N PHE A 120 18.46 -3.08 -10.64
CA PHE A 120 18.47 -2.46 -11.96
C PHE A 120 19.13 -3.34 -13.03
N GLU A 121 20.23 -4.02 -12.69
CA GLU A 121 20.87 -4.99 -13.58
C GLU A 121 19.94 -6.16 -13.91
N GLN A 122 19.09 -6.57 -12.97
CA GLN A 122 18.15 -7.67 -13.17
C GLN A 122 16.95 -7.29 -14.04
N VAL A 123 16.46 -6.05 -13.96
CA VAL A 123 15.17 -5.64 -14.54
C VAL A 123 15.31 -4.98 -15.93
N ASP A 124 16.54 -4.84 -16.44
CA ASP A 124 16.87 -4.12 -17.69
C ASP A 124 16.17 -2.75 -17.76
N ALA A 125 16.25 -2.01 -16.65
CA ALA A 125 15.53 -0.74 -16.53
C ALA A 125 16.10 0.31 -17.50
N ALA A 126 15.25 0.81 -18.40
CA ALA A 126 15.65 1.74 -19.46
C ALA A 126 16.21 3.08 -18.97
N THR A 127 15.99 3.48 -17.71
CA THR A 127 16.45 4.77 -17.19
C THR A 127 16.70 4.72 -15.68
N PHE A 128 17.95 4.97 -15.27
CA PHE A 128 18.31 5.20 -13.88
C PHE A 128 18.26 6.69 -13.55
N SER A 129 17.55 7.04 -12.47
CA SER A 129 17.63 8.38 -11.88
C SER A 129 18.52 8.35 -10.65
N TYR A 130 19.34 9.38 -10.50
CA TYR A 130 20.19 9.54 -9.31
C TYR A 130 19.36 9.80 -8.07
N PHE A 131 19.79 9.25 -6.93
CA PHE A 131 19.25 9.60 -5.62
C PHE A 131 19.48 11.07 -5.34
N ARG A 132 18.42 11.77 -4.92
CA ARG A 132 18.49 13.17 -4.51
C ARG A 132 18.26 13.27 -3.02
N PRO A 133 19.13 13.98 -2.27
CA PRO A 133 18.85 14.28 -0.88
C PRO A 133 17.58 15.13 -0.78
N LEU A 134 16.74 14.83 0.20
CA LEU A 134 15.57 15.65 0.52
C LEU A 134 15.98 16.75 1.50
N ASN A 135 15.64 18.00 1.17
CA ASN A 135 15.94 19.18 2.01
C ASN A 135 14.84 19.48 3.04
N SER A 136 13.83 18.63 3.13
CA SER A 136 12.67 18.77 4.01
C SER A 136 12.24 17.41 4.55
N PRO A 137 11.51 17.36 5.67
CA PRO A 137 10.91 16.13 6.17
C PRO A 137 10.08 15.46 5.08
N ALA A 138 10.31 14.17 4.92
CA ALA A 138 9.76 13.42 3.82
C ALA A 138 8.38 12.83 4.14
N VAL A 139 8.06 12.76 5.43
CA VAL A 139 6.74 12.41 5.96
C VAL A 139 6.20 13.63 6.69
N VAL A 140 4.97 14.01 6.36
CA VAL A 140 4.22 15.05 7.06
C VAL A 140 3.16 14.38 7.92
N ARG A 141 3.05 14.77 9.19
CA ARG A 141 2.05 14.24 10.12
C ARG A 141 1.14 15.37 10.59
N HIS A 142 -0.15 15.11 10.54
CA HIS A 142 -1.20 15.99 11.04
C HIS A 142 -2.05 15.27 12.07
N HIS A 143 -2.71 16.05 12.93
CA HIS A 143 -3.63 15.55 13.93
C HIS A 143 -4.99 16.23 13.72
N PRO A 144 -6.11 15.49 13.81
CA PRO A 144 -7.42 16.08 13.72
C PRO A 144 -7.68 16.97 14.95
N GLU A 145 -8.31 18.12 14.72
CA GLU A 145 -8.72 19.03 15.81
C GLU A 145 -9.79 18.38 16.72
N LEU A 146 -10.62 17.52 16.14
CA LEU A 146 -11.72 16.83 16.82
C LEU A 146 -11.60 15.31 16.61
N LYS A 147 -11.71 14.55 17.70
CA LYS A 147 -11.78 13.08 17.65
C LYS A 147 -13.18 12.65 17.23
N ALA A 148 -13.39 12.49 15.93
CA ALA A 148 -14.62 11.90 15.40
C ALA A 148 -14.60 10.37 15.54
N PRO A 149 -15.71 9.72 15.91
CA PRO A 149 -15.81 8.26 15.92
C PRO A 149 -15.74 7.71 14.49
N LEU A 150 -15.05 6.59 14.32
CA LEU A 150 -14.90 5.88 13.05
C LEU A 150 -15.90 4.73 12.96
N GLU A 151 -16.63 4.66 11.83
CA GLU A 151 -17.46 3.51 11.50
C GLU A 151 -16.56 2.37 10.99
N THR A 152 -16.28 1.40 11.87
CA THR A 152 -15.47 0.23 11.53
C THR A 152 -16.30 -0.80 10.77
N VAL A 153 -15.87 -1.15 9.57
CA VAL A 153 -16.50 -2.17 8.71
C VAL A 153 -15.70 -3.49 8.66
N GLY A 154 -14.44 -3.48 9.11
CA GLY A 154 -13.60 -4.67 9.16
C GLY A 154 -12.30 -4.46 9.95
N TYR A 155 -11.56 -5.55 10.17
CA TYR A 155 -10.29 -5.57 10.88
C TYR A 155 -9.17 -6.07 9.95
N VAL A 156 -7.99 -5.45 10.05
CA VAL A 156 -6.75 -6.00 9.53
C VAL A 156 -6.11 -6.78 10.68
N VAL A 157 -5.90 -8.07 10.46
CA VAL A 157 -5.41 -9.00 11.47
C VAL A 157 -4.04 -9.51 11.04
N SER A 158 -3.08 -9.43 11.95
CA SER A 158 -1.77 -10.01 11.82
C SER A 158 -1.74 -11.31 12.61
N HIS A 159 -1.21 -12.36 11.98
CA HIS A 159 -1.01 -13.66 12.62
C HIS A 159 0.44 -13.71 13.10
N SER A 160 0.65 -13.94 14.39
CA SER A 160 2.01 -14.18 14.88
C SER A 160 2.46 -15.56 14.40
N GLU A 161 3.41 -15.60 13.46
CA GLU A 161 4.09 -16.83 13.00
C GLU A 161 5.07 -17.39 14.05
N LEU A 162 4.96 -17.02 15.33
CA LEU A 162 5.70 -17.69 16.39
C LEU A 162 5.08 -19.08 16.62
N ASP A 163 5.34 -19.98 15.68
CA ASP A 163 5.29 -21.43 15.83
C ASP A 163 6.34 -21.84 16.87
N LEU A 164 6.07 -21.54 18.14
CA LEU A 164 6.70 -22.25 19.24
C LEU A 164 6.05 -23.64 19.29
N PRO A 165 6.82 -24.73 19.10
CA PRO A 165 6.27 -26.07 18.87
C PRO A 165 5.56 -26.71 20.10
N ASP A 166 5.26 -25.95 21.14
CA ASP A 166 4.74 -26.46 22.43
C ASP A 166 3.48 -25.74 22.93
N CYS A 167 2.79 -24.94 22.11
CA CYS A 167 1.52 -24.32 22.51
C CYS A 167 0.34 -24.93 21.73
N ASP A 168 -0.48 -25.73 22.42
CA ASP A 168 -1.77 -26.30 22.00
C ASP A 168 -2.87 -25.24 21.65
N GLY A 169 -2.48 -23.98 21.41
CA GLY A 169 -3.38 -22.85 21.18
C GLY A 169 -3.38 -22.43 19.72
N ALA A 170 -4.57 -22.08 19.19
CA ALA A 170 -4.67 -21.36 17.92
C ALA A 170 -3.78 -20.10 17.94
N PRO A 171 -3.16 -19.70 16.81
CA PRO A 171 -2.29 -18.52 16.76
C PRO A 171 -3.04 -17.29 17.28
N GLU A 172 -2.38 -16.50 18.13
CA GLU A 172 -2.98 -15.27 18.64
C GLU A 172 -3.18 -14.29 17.47
N GLU A 173 -4.45 -13.98 17.20
CA GLU A 173 -4.85 -13.02 16.17
C GLU A 173 -4.83 -11.61 16.73
N TRP A 174 -3.91 -10.79 16.22
CA TRP A 174 -3.74 -9.41 16.64
C TRP A 174 -4.34 -8.47 15.60
N VAL A 175 -5.24 -7.58 16.02
CA VAL A 175 -5.74 -6.49 15.18
C VAL A 175 -4.65 -5.44 15.07
N THR A 176 -4.14 -5.22 13.86
CA THR A 176 -3.09 -4.24 13.53
C THR A 176 -3.62 -3.06 12.72
N GLY A 177 -4.84 -3.17 12.20
CA GLY A 177 -5.48 -2.10 11.45
C GLY A 177 -7.01 -2.24 11.39
N LEU A 178 -7.64 -1.22 10.84
CA LEU A 178 -9.09 -1.12 10.69
C LEU A 178 -9.45 -0.82 9.25
N VAL A 179 -10.49 -1.45 8.75
CA VAL A 179 -11.20 -0.98 7.55
C VAL A 179 -12.37 -0.13 8.03
N VAL A 180 -12.39 1.15 7.67
CA VAL A 180 -13.41 2.11 8.12
C VAL A 180 -14.09 2.78 6.95
N ARG A 181 -15.34 3.22 7.12
CA ARG A 181 -15.95 4.14 6.15
C ARG A 181 -15.19 5.47 6.17
N ASN A 182 -14.90 6.00 4.98
CA ASN A 182 -14.21 7.27 4.85
C ASN A 182 -15.09 8.42 5.36
N PRO A 183 -14.75 9.07 6.48
CA PRO A 183 -15.56 10.16 7.03
C PRO A 183 -15.49 11.43 6.16
N HIS A 184 -14.52 11.51 5.24
CA HIS A 184 -14.28 12.67 4.39
C HIS A 184 -14.83 12.53 2.97
N ARG A 185 -15.66 11.51 2.69
CA ARG A 185 -16.29 11.29 1.38
C ARG A 185 -17.55 12.15 1.18
N GLY A 186 -17.69 12.77 -0.01
CA GLY A 186 -18.92 13.45 -0.46
C GLY A 186 -19.10 14.92 -0.02
N GLU A 187 -20.34 15.44 -0.05
CA GLU A 187 -20.73 16.84 0.27
C GLU A 187 -20.29 17.32 1.67
N ASN A 188 -19.84 16.41 2.53
CA ASN A 188 -19.19 16.70 3.82
C ASN A 188 -17.72 17.14 3.69
N ARG A 189 -17.29 17.64 2.52
CA ARG A 189 -15.99 18.34 2.34
C ARG A 189 -15.77 19.49 3.33
N ARG A 190 -16.82 19.98 3.99
CA ARG A 190 -16.72 21.02 5.03
C ARG A 190 -16.02 20.56 6.32
N SER A 191 -15.81 19.26 6.52
CA SER A 191 -15.18 18.71 7.73
C SER A 191 -13.80 18.11 7.49
N ALA A 192 -13.34 18.02 6.24
CA ALA A 192 -11.95 17.68 5.97
C ALA A 192 -11.10 18.92 6.24
N SER A 193 -10.10 18.78 7.13
CA SER A 193 -9.07 19.82 7.28
C SER A 193 -8.48 20.13 5.90
N ASP A 194 -8.09 21.39 5.63
CA ASP A 194 -7.38 21.79 4.41
C ASP A 194 -6.11 20.93 4.17
N GLU A 195 -5.61 20.29 5.23
CA GLU A 195 -4.44 19.43 5.25
C GLU A 195 -4.75 17.94 4.92
N TRP A 196 -6.02 17.56 4.79
CA TRP A 196 -6.41 16.21 4.36
C TRP A 196 -6.16 16.04 2.86
N PRO A 197 -5.47 14.96 2.42
CA PRO A 197 -5.17 14.81 1.01
C PRO A 197 -6.43 14.56 0.17
N GLY A 198 -6.84 15.59 -0.59
CA GLY A 198 -8.14 15.62 -1.29
C GLY A 198 -8.43 14.46 -2.26
N ARG A 199 -7.40 13.74 -2.77
CA ARG A 199 -7.60 12.56 -3.64
C ARG A 199 -8.16 11.35 -2.88
N VAL A 200 -7.90 11.24 -1.59
CA VAL A 200 -8.40 10.14 -0.76
C VAL A 200 -9.87 10.35 -0.37
N ALA A 201 -10.38 11.58 -0.48
CA ALA A 201 -11.79 11.89 -0.23
C ALA A 201 -12.76 11.16 -1.18
N GLU A 202 -12.29 10.63 -2.31
CA GLU A 202 -13.13 9.91 -3.27
C GLU A 202 -13.32 8.43 -2.90
N SER A 203 -12.45 7.88 -2.05
CA SER A 203 -12.55 6.49 -1.60
C SER A 203 -13.71 6.28 -0.64
N GLU A 204 -14.46 5.18 -0.81
CA GLU A 204 -15.51 4.77 0.13
C GLU A 204 -14.96 4.30 1.48
N LEU A 205 -13.85 3.57 1.43
CA LEU A 205 -13.25 2.93 2.59
C LEU A 205 -11.82 3.44 2.77
N LEU A 206 -11.38 3.50 4.03
CA LEU A 206 -10.00 3.74 4.40
C LEU A 206 -9.47 2.54 5.16
N ILE A 207 -8.22 2.20 4.89
CA ILE A 207 -7.44 1.26 5.71
C ILE A 207 -6.61 2.11 6.68
N CYS A 208 -6.92 2.02 7.97
CA CYS A 208 -6.23 2.74 9.03
C CYS A 208 -5.26 1.80 9.76
N ALA A 209 -4.05 2.28 10.03
CA ALA A 209 -3.15 1.62 10.97
C ALA A 209 -3.67 1.81 12.39
N LEU A 210 -3.64 0.75 13.20
CA LEU A 210 -4.04 0.82 14.60
C LEU A 210 -2.81 1.15 15.46
N ARG A 211 -2.89 2.21 16.26
CA ARG A 211 -1.78 2.62 17.12
C ARG A 211 -1.53 1.65 18.28
N SER A 212 -2.60 1.16 18.88
CA SER A 212 -2.57 0.21 19.99
C SER A 212 -3.12 -1.13 19.51
N HIS A 213 -2.25 -2.10 19.24
CA HIS A 213 -2.69 -3.43 18.82
C HIS A 213 -3.41 -4.17 19.97
N ARG A 214 -4.31 -5.08 19.63
CA ARG A 214 -5.01 -5.95 20.59
C ARG A 214 -5.30 -7.32 20.00
N GLN A 215 -5.71 -8.22 20.87
CA GLN A 215 -6.34 -9.47 20.46
C GLN A 215 -7.73 -9.24 19.87
N LEU A 216 -8.09 -10.04 18.87
CA LEU A 216 -9.35 -9.93 18.14
C LEU A 216 -10.58 -10.04 19.07
N HIS A 217 -10.51 -10.89 20.09
CA HIS A 217 -11.65 -11.25 20.95
C HIS A 217 -11.93 -10.30 22.12
N GLU A 218 -11.09 -9.31 22.36
CA GLU A 218 -11.32 -8.37 23.47
C GLU A 218 -12.59 -7.50 23.23
N PRO A 219 -13.22 -6.92 24.25
CA PRO A 219 -14.29 -5.94 24.06
C PRO A 219 -13.72 -4.60 23.57
N LYS A 220 -14.42 -3.87 22.69
CA LYS A 220 -13.93 -2.61 22.09
C LYS A 220 -14.59 -1.36 22.69
N GLU A 221 -13.81 -0.30 22.84
CA GLU A 221 -14.33 1.07 22.88
C GLU A 221 -14.55 1.60 21.45
N THR A 222 -14.97 2.86 21.32
CA THR A 222 -15.22 3.48 20.01
C THR A 222 -13.91 3.90 19.38
N TYR A 223 -13.64 3.50 18.13
CA TYR A 223 -12.42 3.92 17.45
C TYR A 223 -12.50 5.39 17.00
N HIS A 224 -11.35 6.07 17.04
CA HIS A 224 -11.21 7.46 16.63
C HIS A 224 -9.98 7.64 15.74
N LEU A 225 -10.07 8.55 14.76
CA LEU A 225 -8.89 8.99 14.00
C LEU A 225 -8.00 9.83 14.92
N CYS A 226 -6.75 9.43 15.08
CA CYS A 226 -5.79 10.10 15.97
C CYS A 226 -4.79 10.96 15.21
N SER A 227 -4.38 10.52 14.03
CA SER A 227 -3.48 11.28 13.15
C SER A 227 -3.59 10.76 11.72
N TRP A 228 -3.01 11.50 10.79
CA TRP A 228 -2.66 10.96 9.48
C TRP A 228 -1.26 11.41 9.09
N GLU A 229 -0.56 10.49 8.44
CA GLU A 229 0.78 10.69 7.90
C GLU A 229 0.70 10.58 6.39
N TYR A 230 1.36 11.47 5.67
CA TYR A 230 1.53 11.27 4.24
C TYR A 230 2.94 11.59 3.76
N ALA A 231 3.32 10.91 2.70
CA ALA A 231 4.53 11.16 1.95
C ALA A 231 4.21 11.25 0.46
N ARG A 232 4.86 12.17 -0.24
CA ARG A 232 4.69 12.37 -1.69
C ARG A 232 5.88 11.78 -2.41
N THR A 233 5.59 10.89 -3.34
CA THR A 233 6.54 10.46 -4.37
C THR A 233 6.32 11.28 -5.65
N SER A 234 7.05 10.98 -6.71
CA SER A 234 6.83 11.63 -8.01
C SER A 234 5.41 11.42 -8.54
N ASP A 235 4.84 10.24 -8.31
CA ASP A 235 3.63 9.77 -9.01
C ASP A 235 2.52 9.30 -8.07
N ALA A 236 2.80 9.13 -6.78
CA ALA A 236 1.86 8.66 -5.78
C ALA A 236 1.95 9.43 -4.46
N LEU A 237 0.85 9.41 -3.71
CA LEU A 237 0.78 9.85 -2.33
C LEU A 237 0.56 8.61 -1.45
N ALA A 238 1.52 8.29 -0.60
CA ALA A 238 1.32 7.31 0.47
C ALA A 238 0.61 8.01 1.62
N LEU A 239 -0.57 7.55 2.01
CA LEU A 239 -1.32 8.05 3.16
C LEU A 239 -1.47 6.91 4.17
N ARG A 240 -1.12 7.20 5.42
CA ARG A 240 -1.34 6.33 6.56
C ARG A 240 -2.24 7.06 7.57
N PRO A 241 -3.56 6.83 7.54
CA PRO A 241 -4.42 7.25 8.62
C PRO A 241 -4.19 6.34 9.83
N VAL A 242 -4.12 6.92 11.03
CA VAL A 242 -3.83 6.21 12.27
C VAL A 242 -5.03 6.34 13.19
N ALA A 243 -5.59 5.20 13.58
CA ALA A 243 -6.71 5.09 14.50
C ALA A 243 -6.26 4.54 15.86
N ASP A 244 -7.07 4.80 16.88
CA ASP A 244 -6.93 4.25 18.23
C ASP A 244 -8.33 4.08 18.85
N TRP A 245 -8.48 3.28 19.91
CA TRP A 245 -9.72 3.22 20.70
C TRP A 245 -9.70 4.17 21.89
#